data_AF-A0A8J3BA40-F1
#
_entry.id   AF-A0A8J3BA40-F1
#
_cell.length_a   1.000
_cell.length_b   1.000
_cell.length_c   1.000
_cell.angle_alpha   90.00
_cell.angle_beta   90.00
_cell.angle_gamma   90.00
#
_symmetry.space_group_name_H-M   'P 1'
#
loop_
_entity.id
_entity.type
_entity.pdbx_description
1 polymer ?
#
loop_
_entity_poly.entity_id
_entity_poly.type
_entity_poly.pdbx_seq_one_letter_code
_entity_poly.pdbx_strand_id
1 'polypeptide(L)'
;MSNVQRRDLLRYGMATAVTATAVVGVSQVAFGATGEQPGGAAAAAADDPRDFDKTYKGKKIKGLHDKANKKHKLTINGKKLGIMVIEVPVGPDSKETQLALLSTLTHYEPFPLDEKDKKDGLLKLAEKAVDTLGDAELTDLAGDDHDHR
;
A
#
# COMPACT_ATOMS: atom_id res chain seq x y z
N MET A 1 -45.18 -10.94 -31.90
CA MET A 1 -44.62 -10.48 -30.61
C MET A 1 -43.37 -11.30 -30.37
N SER A 2 -42.22 -10.73 -30.74
CA SER A 2 -40.93 -11.44 -30.78
C SER A 2 -40.10 -11.02 -29.58
N ASN A 3 -39.79 -11.99 -28.72
CA ASN A 3 -38.97 -11.86 -27.52
C ASN A 3 -37.52 -11.55 -27.89
N VAL A 4 -37.07 -10.31 -27.65
CA VAL A 4 -35.66 -9.92 -27.80
C VAL A 4 -34.95 -10.11 -26.47
N GLN A 5 -33.95 -11.00 -26.45
CA GLN A 5 -33.15 -11.33 -25.27
C GLN A 5 -32.15 -10.21 -24.91
N ARG A 6 -32.01 -9.94 -23.60
CA ARG A 6 -31.16 -8.88 -23.03
C ARG A 6 -29.64 -9.16 -23.08
N ARG A 7 -29.15 -9.97 -24.02
CA ARG A 7 -27.75 -10.43 -24.09
C ARG A 7 -26.96 -9.99 -25.33
N ASP A 8 -27.49 -9.04 -26.12
CA ASP A 8 -26.86 -8.55 -27.36
C ASP A 8 -26.38 -7.08 -27.32
N LEU A 9 -26.22 -6.48 -26.13
CA LEU A 9 -25.84 -5.06 -26.00
C LEU A 9 -24.38 -4.79 -25.60
N LEU A 10 -23.45 -5.72 -25.85
CA LEU A 10 -22.03 -5.49 -25.51
C LEU A 10 -21.04 -5.83 -26.62
N ARG A 11 -21.27 -5.30 -27.82
CA ARG A 11 -20.23 -5.19 -28.86
C ARG A 11 -20.50 -3.99 -29.76
N TYR A 12 -20.10 -2.77 -29.36
CA TYR A 12 -19.76 -1.67 -30.29
C TYR A 12 -19.29 -0.43 -29.50
N GLY A 13 -18.08 0.06 -29.80
CA GLY A 13 -17.53 1.31 -29.22
C GLY A 13 -16.00 1.26 -29.12
N MET A 14 -15.30 1.08 -30.25
CA MET A 14 -14.67 2.14 -31.04
C MET A 14 -13.31 2.59 -30.48
N ALA A 15 -12.28 2.19 -31.22
CA ALA A 15 -10.91 2.71 -31.14
C ALA A 15 -10.85 4.14 -31.69
N THR A 16 -10.10 5.01 -31.04
CA THR A 16 -9.58 6.24 -31.65
C THR A 16 -8.12 6.40 -31.28
N ALA A 17 -7.26 6.19 -32.26
CA ALA A 17 -5.86 6.58 -32.23
C ALA A 17 -5.76 8.11 -32.31
N VAL A 18 -4.94 8.71 -31.44
CA VAL A 18 -4.45 10.09 -31.60
C VAL A 18 -2.96 10.01 -31.89
N THR A 19 -2.60 10.43 -33.09
CA THR A 19 -1.24 10.46 -33.64
C THR A 19 -0.50 11.75 -33.28
N ALA A 20 0.79 11.58 -32.91
CA ALA A 20 1.98 12.39 -33.22
C ALA A 20 1.97 13.90 -32.86
N THR A 21 3.04 14.49 -32.28
CA THR A 21 4.45 14.47 -32.65
C THR A 21 5.30 15.01 -31.48
N ALA A 22 6.57 14.59 -31.35
CA ALA A 22 7.71 15.44 -31.73
C ALA A 22 9.06 15.01 -31.10
N VAL A 23 10.08 15.12 -31.96
CA VAL A 23 11.50 15.38 -31.70
C VAL A 23 12.43 14.21 -31.32
N VAL A 24 13.19 13.81 -32.34
CA VAL A 24 14.51 13.16 -32.27
C VAL A 24 15.41 13.91 -31.30
N GLY A 25 15.77 13.28 -30.18
CA GLY A 25 16.74 13.79 -29.22
C GLY A 25 17.90 12.83 -29.07
N VAL A 26 18.87 12.97 -29.98
CA VAL A 26 20.19 12.33 -29.96
C VAL A 26 20.87 12.60 -28.62
N SER A 27 21.44 11.55 -28.04
CA SER A 27 22.38 11.64 -26.94
C SER A 27 23.52 12.62 -27.24
N GLN A 28 23.99 13.31 -26.20
CA GLN A 28 25.29 14.00 -26.10
C GLN A 28 25.31 15.46 -26.57
N VAL A 29 25.26 16.35 -25.59
CA VAL A 29 26.34 17.33 -25.45
C VAL A 29 26.78 17.32 -23.99
N ALA A 30 27.94 16.71 -23.72
CA ALA A 30 28.75 17.01 -22.55
C ALA A 30 30.14 17.39 -23.09
N PHE A 31 30.42 18.69 -23.16
CA PHE A 31 31.80 19.14 -23.13
C PHE A 31 32.20 19.27 -21.67
N GLY A 32 33.08 18.36 -21.24
CA GLY A 32 33.98 18.60 -20.11
C GLY A 32 33.40 18.33 -18.72
N ALA A 33 33.89 17.25 -18.14
CA ALA A 33 34.31 17.13 -16.73
C ALA A 33 33.31 17.50 -15.61
N THR A 34 32.93 16.45 -14.86
CA THR A 34 32.65 16.44 -13.41
C THR A 34 31.60 17.42 -12.85
N GLY A 35 30.44 16.90 -12.43
CA GLY A 35 29.58 17.60 -11.46
C GLY A 35 28.12 17.13 -11.42
N GLU A 36 27.81 16.33 -10.39
CA GLU A 36 26.57 16.26 -9.60
C GLU A 36 25.16 16.16 -10.22
N GLN A 37 24.43 15.13 -9.75
CA GLN A 37 22.96 14.97 -9.71
C GLN A 37 22.32 15.88 -8.62
N PRO A 38 21.01 16.21 -8.67
CA PRO A 38 19.99 15.51 -7.85
C PRO A 38 18.64 15.35 -8.61
N GLY A 39 17.92 14.22 -8.69
CA GLY A 39 17.33 13.32 -7.67
C GLY A 39 15.79 13.34 -7.87
N GLY A 40 14.96 12.29 -7.95
CA GLY A 40 15.06 10.86 -7.68
C GLY A 40 13.73 10.44 -7.03
N ALA A 41 12.83 9.76 -7.76
CA ALA A 41 11.75 8.97 -7.17
C ALA A 41 11.89 7.55 -7.70
N ALA A 42 12.86 6.85 -7.12
CA ALA A 42 13.10 5.44 -7.37
C ALA A 42 11.82 4.64 -7.10
N ALA A 43 11.47 3.75 -8.03
CA ALA A 43 10.76 2.54 -7.65
C ALA A 43 11.65 1.83 -6.62
N ALA A 44 11.39 2.07 -5.33
CA ALA A 44 12.06 1.36 -4.27
C ALA A 44 11.82 -0.13 -4.54
N ALA A 45 12.90 -0.88 -4.67
CA ALA A 45 12.86 -2.32 -4.71
C ALA A 45 11.96 -2.81 -3.56
N ALA A 46 11.01 -3.69 -3.85
CA ALA A 46 10.30 -4.41 -2.81
C ALA A 46 11.33 -5.31 -2.11
N ASP A 47 11.87 -4.85 -0.97
CA ASP A 47 12.86 -5.56 -0.17
C ASP A 47 12.23 -6.81 0.51
N ASP A 48 10.91 -6.84 0.68
CA ASP A 48 10.15 -8.01 1.13
C ASP A 48 9.05 -8.39 0.11
N PRO A 49 8.87 -9.69 -0.24
CA PRO A 49 7.73 -10.15 -1.05
C PRO A 49 6.35 -9.86 -0.43
N ARG A 50 6.28 -9.42 0.84
CA ARG A 50 5.06 -8.98 1.53
C ARG A 50 4.80 -7.48 1.39
N ASP A 51 5.75 -6.73 0.83
CA ASP A 51 5.57 -5.32 0.55
C ASP A 51 4.54 -5.13 -0.56
N PHE A 52 3.74 -4.08 -0.44
CA PHE A 52 2.71 -3.79 -1.41
C PHE A 52 2.59 -2.30 -1.65
N ASP A 53 2.27 -1.94 -2.89
CA ASP A 53 1.89 -0.59 -3.31
C ASP A 53 0.70 -0.76 -4.28
N LYS A 54 -0.52 -0.49 -3.80
CA LYS A 54 -1.74 -0.68 -4.59
C LYS A 54 -2.78 0.38 -4.28
N THR A 55 -3.76 0.52 -5.16
CA THR A 55 -4.93 1.37 -4.89
C THR A 55 -6.08 0.51 -4.38
N TYR A 56 -6.67 0.87 -3.25
CA TYR A 56 -7.82 0.21 -2.63
C TYR A 56 -8.92 1.24 -2.36
N LYS A 57 -10.13 1.02 -2.89
CA LYS A 57 -11.28 1.94 -2.78
C LYS A 57 -10.92 3.41 -3.08
N GLY A 58 -10.11 3.64 -4.11
CA GLY A 58 -9.69 4.97 -4.54
C GLY A 58 -8.58 5.62 -3.71
N LYS A 59 -8.09 4.97 -2.64
CA LYS A 59 -6.93 5.43 -1.87
C LYS A 59 -5.69 4.61 -2.19
N LYS A 60 -4.53 5.26 -2.31
CA LYS A 60 -3.24 4.59 -2.49
C LYS A 60 -2.78 4.03 -1.14
N ILE A 61 -2.56 2.73 -1.04
CA ILE A 61 -2.04 2.08 0.17
C ILE A 61 -0.68 1.47 -0.13
N LYS A 62 0.26 1.70 0.78
CA LYS A 62 1.62 1.16 0.67
C LYS A 62 2.09 0.61 2.00
N GLY A 63 2.39 -0.69 2.03
CA GLY A 63 2.94 -1.38 3.19
C GLY A 63 4.40 -1.77 2.94
N LEU A 64 5.26 -1.54 3.93
CA LEU A 64 6.67 -1.90 3.92
C LEU A 64 7.01 -2.66 5.20
N HIS A 65 7.66 -3.82 5.05
CA HIS A 65 8.18 -4.67 6.11
C HIS A 65 9.68 -4.43 6.24
N ASP A 66 10.10 -3.73 7.29
CA ASP A 66 11.52 -3.63 7.63
C ASP A 66 11.91 -4.83 8.50
N LYS A 67 12.41 -5.89 7.86
CA LYS A 67 12.94 -7.08 8.56
C LYS A 67 14.12 -6.76 9.46
N ALA A 68 14.94 -5.78 9.10
CA ALA A 68 16.16 -5.45 9.83
C ALA A 68 15.85 -4.81 11.19
N ASN A 69 14.81 -3.97 11.24
CA ASN A 69 14.41 -3.26 12.46
C ASN A 69 13.15 -3.83 13.14
N LYS A 70 12.54 -4.88 12.59
CA LYS A 70 11.21 -5.40 13.00
C LYS A 70 10.15 -4.28 13.03
N LYS A 71 10.27 -3.31 12.13
CA LYS A 71 9.36 -2.17 12.03
C LYS A 71 8.48 -2.33 10.80
N HIS A 72 7.19 -2.16 10.98
CA HIS A 72 6.24 -2.17 9.87
C HIS A 72 5.79 -0.74 9.60
N LYS A 73 5.78 -0.34 8.33
CA LYS A 73 5.33 0.99 7.90
C LYS A 73 4.15 0.82 6.97
N LEU A 74 3.12 1.63 7.20
CA LEU A 74 1.96 1.71 6.32
C LEU A 74 1.69 3.17 6.01
N THR A 75 1.44 3.45 4.74
CA THR A 75 1.01 4.76 4.29
C THR A 75 -0.29 4.65 3.49
N ILE A 76 -1.18 5.63 3.68
CA ILE A 76 -2.44 5.79 2.95
C ILE A 76 -2.43 7.19 2.33
N ASN A 77 -2.58 7.28 1.01
CA ASN A 77 -2.42 8.50 0.22
C ASN A 77 -1.10 9.25 0.50
N GLY A 78 -0.02 8.51 0.77
CA GLY A 78 1.29 9.07 1.10
C GLY A 78 1.44 9.53 2.55
N LYS A 79 0.39 9.46 3.38
CA LYS A 79 0.43 9.80 4.80
C LYS A 79 0.70 8.56 5.65
N LYS A 80 1.56 8.70 6.65
CA LYS A 80 1.93 7.60 7.55
C LYS A 80 0.77 7.26 8.49
N LEU A 81 0.53 5.97 8.68
CA LEU A 81 -0.33 5.44 9.73
C LEU A 81 0.54 4.86 10.84
N GLY A 82 0.28 5.27 12.08
CA GLY A 82 0.93 4.73 13.27
C GLY A 82 0.51 3.27 13.47
N ILE A 83 1.50 2.38 13.45
CA ILE A 83 1.32 0.94 13.66
C ILE A 83 2.24 0.50 14.79
N MET A 84 1.77 -0.45 15.57
CA MET A 84 2.54 -1.11 16.59
C MET A 84 2.43 -2.62 16.47
N VAL A 85 3.41 -3.32 17.03
CA VAL A 85 3.42 -4.78 17.15
C VAL A 85 3.20 -5.12 18.61
N ILE A 86 2.22 -5.98 18.88
CA ILE A 86 1.90 -6.52 20.21
C ILE A 86 1.92 -8.04 20.19
N GLU A 87 2.09 -8.65 21.36
CA GLU A 87 1.91 -10.08 21.55
C GLU A 87 0.49 -10.37 22.03
N VAL A 88 -0.24 -11.23 21.32
CA VAL A 88 -1.60 -11.65 21.70
C VAL A 88 -1.67 -13.17 21.88
N PRO A 89 -2.47 -13.68 22.83
CA PRO A 89 -2.68 -15.11 22.98
C PRO A 89 -3.27 -15.72 21.69
N VAL A 90 -2.81 -16.91 21.29
CA VAL A 90 -3.36 -17.62 20.11
C VAL A 90 -4.77 -18.18 20.34
N GLY A 91 -5.23 -18.20 21.60
CA GLY A 91 -6.56 -18.63 22.00
C GLY A 91 -6.88 -18.22 23.45
N PRO A 92 -8.13 -18.34 23.90
CA PRO A 92 -8.60 -17.83 25.19
C PRO A 92 -7.80 -18.31 26.41
N ASP A 93 -7.30 -19.54 26.35
CA ASP A 93 -6.57 -20.20 27.44
C ASP A 93 -5.11 -20.56 27.07
N SER A 94 -4.61 -20.04 25.94
CA SER A 94 -3.27 -20.40 25.47
C SER A 94 -2.18 -19.60 26.17
N LYS A 95 -1.08 -20.27 26.54
CA LYS A 95 0.17 -19.63 26.96
C LYS A 95 1.05 -19.21 25.78
N GLU A 96 0.72 -19.67 24.59
CA GLU A 96 1.42 -19.29 23.36
C GLU A 96 0.91 -17.93 22.87
N THR A 97 1.84 -17.05 22.55
CA THR A 97 1.57 -15.74 21.95
C THR A 97 1.91 -15.75 20.48
N GLN A 98 1.21 -14.92 19.71
CA GLN A 98 1.56 -14.56 18.33
C GLN A 98 1.74 -13.04 18.24
N LEU A 99 2.61 -12.61 17.34
CA LEU A 99 2.72 -11.19 17.02
C LEU A 99 1.48 -10.72 16.24
N ALA A 100 0.96 -9.57 16.60
CA ALA A 100 -0.14 -8.91 15.93
C ALA A 100 0.15 -7.41 15.78
N LEU A 101 -0.47 -6.81 14.77
CA LEU A 101 -0.40 -5.41 14.42
C LEU A 101 -1.66 -4.69 14.90
N LEU A 102 -1.47 -3.53 15.49
CA LEU A 102 -2.53 -2.56 15.78
C LEU A 102 -2.20 -1.25 15.08
N SER A 103 -3.22 -0.52 14.65
CA SER A 103 -3.05 0.85 14.14
C SER A 103 -3.74 1.88 15.02
N THR A 104 -3.39 3.15 14.85
CA THR A 104 -4.12 4.26 15.50
C THR A 104 -5.61 4.30 15.17
N LEU A 105 -6.02 3.72 14.03
CA LEU A 105 -7.42 3.62 13.60
C LEU A 105 -8.13 2.33 14.02
N THR A 106 -7.38 1.27 14.35
CA THR A 106 -7.92 -0.06 14.71
C THR A 106 -7.23 -0.57 15.97
N HIS A 107 -7.16 0.29 16.97
CA HIS A 107 -6.37 0.11 18.19
C HIS A 107 -6.80 -1.08 19.05
N TYR A 108 -8.05 -1.55 18.89
CA TYR A 108 -8.62 -2.64 19.69
C TYR A 108 -8.86 -3.93 18.88
N GLU A 109 -8.45 -3.96 17.61
CA GLU A 109 -8.66 -5.09 16.70
C GLU A 109 -7.29 -5.56 16.18
N PRO A 110 -6.62 -6.49 16.89
CA PRO A 110 -5.29 -6.96 16.50
C PRO A 110 -5.35 -7.81 15.24
N PHE A 111 -4.51 -7.46 14.25
CA PHE A 111 -4.32 -8.23 13.03
C PHE A 111 -3.08 -9.10 13.15
N PRO A 112 -3.14 -10.43 12.95
CA PRO A 112 -1.96 -11.27 13.02
C PRO A 112 -0.84 -10.74 12.11
N LEU A 113 0.38 -10.65 12.64
CA LEU A 113 1.54 -10.27 11.87
C LEU A 113 1.84 -11.35 10.81
N ASP A 114 2.45 -10.93 9.70
CA ASP A 114 2.85 -11.82 8.62
C ASP A 114 3.96 -12.78 9.05
N GLU A 115 3.54 -13.98 9.48
CA GLU A 115 4.41 -15.07 9.88
C GLU A 115 4.05 -16.37 9.13
N LYS A 116 5.10 -17.12 8.75
CA LYS A 116 5.00 -18.43 8.10
C LYS A 116 4.09 -18.39 6.86
N ASP A 117 2.93 -19.03 6.93
CA ASP A 117 1.95 -19.17 5.84
C ASP A 117 1.00 -17.98 5.72
N LYS A 118 0.97 -17.07 6.71
CA LYS A 118 0.17 -15.85 6.68
C LYS A 118 1.02 -14.71 6.10
N LYS A 119 0.56 -14.13 4.99
CA LYS A 119 1.31 -13.12 4.22
C LYS A 119 0.57 -11.81 3.97
N ASP A 120 -0.63 -11.65 4.54
CA ASP A 120 -1.53 -10.53 4.26
C ASP A 120 -2.02 -9.75 5.50
N GLY A 121 -1.40 -9.91 6.67
CA GLY A 121 -1.71 -9.24 7.93
C GLY A 121 -1.61 -7.72 7.81
N LEU A 122 -0.48 -7.21 7.31
CA LEU A 122 -0.30 -5.77 7.09
C LEU A 122 -1.25 -5.23 6.02
N LEU A 123 -1.53 -6.04 4.99
CA LEU A 123 -2.47 -5.71 3.92
C LEU A 123 -3.90 -5.60 4.43
N LYS A 124 -4.36 -6.56 5.24
CA LYS A 124 -5.69 -6.55 5.86
C LYS A 124 -5.87 -5.38 6.82
N LEU A 125 -4.83 -5.06 7.59
CA LEU A 125 -4.82 -3.86 8.43
C LEU A 125 -4.99 -2.60 7.59
N ALA A 126 -4.30 -2.50 6.44
CA ALA A 126 -4.41 -1.38 5.52
C ALA A 126 -5.82 -1.23 4.92
N GLU A 127 -6.39 -2.33 4.44
CA GLU A 127 -7.75 -2.35 3.89
C GLU A 127 -8.77 -1.97 4.95
N LYS A 128 -8.65 -2.52 6.16
CA LYS A 128 -9.50 -2.14 7.30
C LYS A 128 -9.35 -0.67 7.67
N ALA A 129 -8.14 -0.13 7.67
CA ALA A 129 -7.91 1.29 7.95
C ALA A 129 -8.58 2.19 6.90
N VAL A 130 -8.52 1.81 5.61
CA VAL A 130 -9.26 2.52 4.55
C VAL A 130 -10.77 2.41 4.77
N ASP A 131 -11.27 1.25 5.18
CA ASP A 131 -12.69 1.03 5.47
C ASP A 131 -13.17 1.88 6.64
N THR A 132 -12.37 1.99 7.71
CA THR A 132 -12.66 2.87 8.85
C THR A 132 -12.62 4.35 8.46
N LEU A 133 -11.72 4.75 7.56
CA LEU A 133 -11.62 6.14 7.09
C LEU A 133 -12.77 6.53 6.17
N GLY A 134 -13.27 5.62 5.33
CA GLY A 134 -14.25 5.94 4.30
C GLY A 134 -13.75 7.05 3.39
N ASP A 135 -14.49 8.15 3.28
CA ASP A 135 -14.11 9.30 2.46
C ASP A 135 -13.08 10.22 3.14
N ALA A 136 -12.82 10.06 4.45
CA ALA A 136 -11.88 10.89 5.20
C ALA A 136 -10.42 10.63 4.82
N GLU A 137 -9.54 11.58 5.12
CA GLU A 137 -8.09 11.47 4.95
C GLU A 137 -7.39 11.32 6.30
N LEU A 138 -6.22 10.69 6.30
CA LEU A 138 -5.36 10.68 7.47
C LEU A 138 -4.92 12.12 7.78
N THR A 139 -4.90 12.46 9.06
CA THR A 139 -4.21 13.66 9.54
C THR A 139 -2.72 13.38 9.63
N ASP A 140 -1.91 14.43 9.71
CA ASP A 140 -0.46 14.26 9.84
C ASP A 140 -0.08 13.66 11.21
N LEU A 141 -0.94 13.84 12.22
CA LEU A 141 -0.84 13.24 13.56
C LEU A 141 -1.14 11.73 13.55
N ALA A 142 -1.82 11.21 12.52
CA ALA A 142 -2.17 9.79 12.48
C ALA A 142 -0.95 8.86 12.34
N GLY A 143 0.20 9.43 11.96
CA GLY A 143 1.48 8.77 11.82
C GLY A 143 2.43 8.93 13.01
N ASP A 144 2.04 9.68 14.04
CA ASP A 144 2.81 9.78 15.28
C ASP A 144 3.00 8.37 15.89
N ASP A 145 4.15 8.17 16.53
CA ASP A 145 4.51 6.86 17.08
C ASP A 145 3.41 6.40 18.05
N HIS A 146 2.81 5.27 17.68
CA HIS A 146 1.75 4.66 18.43
C HIS A 146 2.39 3.63 19.34
N ASP A 147 2.63 4.00 20.59
CA ASP A 147 3.36 3.20 21.56
C ASP A 147 2.49 2.98 22.82
N HIS A 148 2.50 1.77 23.38
CA HIS A 148 1.76 1.38 24.60
C HIS A 148 2.71 1.10 25.78
N ARG A 149 3.86 1.77 25.84
CA ARG A 149 4.78 1.71 26.97
C ARG A 149 4.13 2.06 28.30
#